data_AF-A0A7J3QH60-F1
#
_entry.id   AF-A0A7J3QH60-F1
#
_cell.length_a   1.000
_cell.length_b   1.000
_cell.length_c   1.000
_cell.angle_alpha   90.00
_cell.angle_beta   90.00
_cell.angle_gamma   90.00
#
_symmetry.space_group_name_H-M   'P 1'
#
loop_
_entity.id
_entity.type
_entity.pdbx_description
1 polymer ?
#
loop_
_entity_poly.entity_id
_entity_poly.type
_entity_poly.pdbx_seq_one_letter_code
_entity_poly.pdbx_strand_id
1 'polypeptide(L)'
;MSKVKIDVQNIVLSVIYPNTEFDLERLARVLEDARYDPEVFPGIAYKSEDPPASFLIFASGKMNCVGAKSMQDAKTAIDKLTRKMKAGGVKIKA
;
A
#
# COMPACT_ATOMS: atom_id res chain seq x y z
N MET A 1 8.50 34.46 18.28
CA MET A 1 7.87 33.25 17.70
C MET A 1 7.35 32.40 18.84
N SER A 2 6.07 32.02 18.81
CA SER A 2 5.45 31.14 19.79
C SER A 2 6.14 29.76 19.79
N LYS A 3 6.38 29.16 20.97
CA LYS A 3 6.98 27.82 21.12
C LYS A 3 5.96 26.73 20.77
N VAL A 4 5.67 26.53 19.49
CA VAL A 4 4.79 25.46 19.02
C VAL A 4 5.62 24.18 18.83
N LYS A 5 5.19 23.07 19.45
CA LYS A 5 5.74 21.73 19.21
C LYS A 5 4.92 21.06 18.11
N ILE A 6 5.58 20.59 17.06
CA ILE A 6 4.97 19.90 15.91
C ILE A 6 5.41 18.44 15.95
N ASP A 7 4.48 17.51 15.72
CA ASP A 7 4.76 16.07 15.67
C ASP A 7 3.97 15.40 14.55
N VAL A 8 4.58 14.47 13.83
CA VAL A 8 3.96 13.78 12.69
C VAL A 8 3.10 12.63 13.21
N GLN A 9 1.79 12.74 13.02
CA GLN A 9 0.86 11.69 13.43
C GLN A 9 0.56 10.67 12.32
N ASN A 10 0.63 11.10 11.06
CA ASN A 10 0.31 10.26 9.91
C ASN A 10 0.86 10.88 8.61
N ILE A 11 1.29 10.03 7.70
CA ILE A 11 1.67 10.36 6.34
C ILE A 11 0.80 9.54 5.39
N VAL A 12 0.23 10.22 4.39
CA VAL A 12 -0.55 9.61 3.31
C VAL A 12 0.23 9.78 2.01
N LEU A 13 0.56 8.66 1.36
CA LEU A 13 1.27 8.64 0.08
C LEU A 13 0.43 7.98 -1.00
N SER A 14 0.51 8.53 -2.20
CA SER A 14 0.03 7.89 -3.42
C SER A 14 1.20 7.23 -4.14
N VAL A 15 1.04 5.98 -4.53
CA VAL A 15 2.01 5.17 -5.28
C VAL A 15 1.38 4.81 -6.62
N ILE A 16 2.17 4.97 -7.68
CA ILE A 16 1.76 4.67 -9.05
C ILE A 16 2.75 3.67 -9.63
N TYR A 17 2.25 2.52 -10.05
CA TYR A 17 3.00 1.54 -10.82
C TYR A 17 2.71 1.77 -12.31
N PRO A 18 3.57 2.52 -13.04
CA PRO A 18 3.28 2.88 -14.42
C PRO A 18 3.14 1.63 -15.31
N ASN A 19 2.22 1.69 -16.28
CA ASN A 19 1.99 0.62 -17.26
C ASN A 19 1.74 -0.76 -16.63
N THR A 20 1.17 -0.79 -15.42
CA THR A 20 0.88 -1.98 -14.65
C THR A 20 -0.60 -1.98 -14.30
N GLU A 21 -1.30 -3.06 -14.60
CA GLU A 21 -2.65 -3.31 -14.11
C GLU A 21 -2.62 -4.50 -13.15
N PHE A 22 -3.47 -4.43 -12.13
CA PHE A 22 -3.53 -5.41 -11.07
C PHE A 22 -4.80 -6.25 -11.18
N ASP A 23 -4.59 -7.56 -11.30
CA ASP A 23 -5.64 -8.55 -11.05
C ASP A 23 -5.86 -8.63 -9.52
N LEU A 24 -6.92 -7.96 -9.05
CA LEU A 24 -7.22 -7.83 -7.63
C LEU A 24 -7.63 -9.16 -7.00
N GLU A 25 -8.33 -10.03 -7.73
CA GLU A 25 -8.67 -11.36 -7.23
C GLU A 25 -7.43 -12.21 -6.99
N ARG A 26 -6.49 -12.19 -7.94
CA ARG A 26 -5.22 -12.90 -7.79
C ARG A 26 -4.38 -12.30 -6.66
N LEU A 27 -4.29 -10.97 -6.59
CA LEU A 27 -3.54 -10.28 -5.54
C LEU A 27 -4.10 -10.56 -4.14
N ALA A 28 -5.43 -10.58 -3.98
CA ALA A 28 -6.06 -10.90 -2.70
C ALA A 28 -5.70 -12.32 -2.22
N ARG A 29 -5.50 -13.28 -3.13
CA ARG A 29 -5.04 -14.63 -2.78
C ARG A 29 -3.55 -14.69 -2.40
N VAL A 30 -2.72 -13.82 -2.97
CA VAL A 30 -1.28 -13.72 -2.68
C VAL A 30 -1.02 -13.00 -1.34
N LEU A 31 -1.85 -12.02 -1.03
CA LEU A 31 -1.76 -11.23 0.17
C LEU A 31 -2.69 -11.84 1.23
N GLU A 32 -2.19 -12.80 2.02
CA GLU A 32 -2.99 -13.58 2.99
C GLU A 32 -3.93 -12.75 3.88
N ASP A 33 -3.51 -11.56 4.33
CA ASP A 33 -4.32 -10.66 5.18
C ASP A 33 -5.07 -9.57 4.40
N ALA A 34 -5.20 -9.71 3.08
CA ALA A 34 -5.95 -8.78 2.24
C ALA A 34 -7.46 -8.94 2.45
N ARG A 35 -8.14 -7.80 2.55
CA ARG A 35 -9.59 -7.73 2.50
C ARG A 35 -9.98 -7.24 1.12
N TYR A 36 -10.69 -8.08 0.38
CA TYR A 36 -11.18 -7.77 -0.95
C TYR A 36 -12.64 -8.20 -1.06
N ASP A 37 -13.51 -7.22 -1.24
CA ASP A 37 -14.92 -7.39 -1.53
C ASP A 37 -15.32 -6.24 -2.48
N PRO A 38 -15.40 -6.50 -3.80
CA PRO A 38 -15.65 -5.46 -4.80
C PRO A 38 -17.05 -4.84 -4.69
N GLU A 39 -18.00 -5.50 -4.03
CA GLU A 39 -19.34 -4.93 -3.78
C GLU A 39 -19.29 -3.86 -2.67
N VAL A 40 -18.34 -4.00 -1.73
CA VAL A 40 -18.13 -3.06 -0.62
C VAL A 40 -17.12 -1.97 -0.98
N PHE A 41 -16.01 -2.32 -1.63
CA PHE A 41 -14.94 -1.40 -1.98
C PHE A 41 -14.19 -1.84 -3.26
N PRO A 42 -13.98 -0.94 -4.24
CA PRO A 42 -13.42 -1.29 -5.56
C PRO A 42 -11.89 -1.52 -5.56
N GLY A 43 -11.32 -1.96 -4.44
CA GLY A 43 -9.89 -2.16 -4.25
C GLY A 43 -9.59 -3.17 -3.15
N ILE A 44 -8.31 -3.50 -2.97
CA ILE A 44 -7.86 -4.33 -1.85
C ILE A 44 -7.48 -3.42 -0.68
N ALA A 45 -7.98 -3.73 0.50
CA ALA A 45 -7.44 -3.19 1.75
C ALA A 45 -6.45 -4.19 2.36
N TYR A 46 -5.19 -3.79 2.54
CA TYR A 46 -4.13 -4.63 3.09
C TYR A 46 -3.41 -3.90 4.23
N LYS A 47 -3.06 -4.61 5.30
CA LYS A 47 -2.33 -4.03 6.44
C LYS A 47 -0.96 -4.70 6.56
N SER A 48 0.09 -3.88 6.65
CA SER A 48 1.43 -4.29 7.02
C SER A 48 1.65 -4.09 8.50
N GLU A 49 2.33 -5.03 9.15
CA GLU A 49 2.67 -4.96 10.58
C GLU A 49 4.05 -4.35 10.82
N ASP A 50 5.02 -4.64 9.94
CA ASP A 50 6.40 -4.16 10.08
C ASP A 50 6.94 -3.62 8.74
N PRO A 51 7.05 -2.30 8.56
CA PRO A 51 6.51 -1.26 9.45
C PRO A 51 4.98 -1.17 9.38
N PRO A 52 4.31 -0.62 10.41
CA PRO A 52 2.87 -0.45 10.42
C PRO A 52 2.40 0.51 9.32
N ALA A 53 1.59 0.00 8.40
CA ALA A 53 0.94 0.80 7.35
C ALA A 53 -0.32 0.09 6.83
N SER A 54 -1.27 0.86 6.34
CA SER A 54 -2.43 0.37 5.62
C SER A 54 -2.34 0.77 4.15
N PHE A 55 -2.74 -0.13 3.28
CA PHE A 55 -2.69 0.01 1.84
C PHE A 55 -4.06 -0.15 1.23
N LEU A 56 -4.38 0.73 0.27
CA LEU A 56 -5.53 0.59 -0.61
C LEU A 56 -4.99 0.39 -2.02
N ILE A 57 -5.20 -0.78 -2.62
CA ILE A 57 -4.63 -1.18 -3.91
C ILE A 57 -5.74 -1.23 -4.96
N PHE A 58 -5.56 -0.59 -6.10
CA PHE A 58 -6.57 -0.47 -7.14
C PHE A 58 -6.13 -1.17 -8.43
N ALA A 59 -7.09 -1.70 -9.19
CA ALA A 59 -6.83 -2.42 -10.44
C ALA A 59 -6.00 -1.61 -11.45
N SER A 60 -6.11 -0.27 -11.40
CA SER A 60 -5.37 0.68 -12.26
C SER A 60 -3.86 0.78 -12.02
N GLY A 61 -3.28 -0.05 -11.15
CA GLY A 61 -1.86 0.07 -10.78
C GLY A 61 -1.58 1.21 -9.80
N LYS A 62 -2.62 1.80 -9.21
CA LYS A 62 -2.49 2.82 -8.16
C LYS A 62 -2.62 2.18 -6.79
N MET A 63 -1.93 2.77 -5.82
CA MET A 63 -2.02 2.34 -4.42
C MET A 63 -1.89 3.55 -3.49
N ASN A 64 -2.66 3.57 -2.40
CA ASN A 64 -2.46 4.52 -1.31
C ASN A 64 -1.76 3.82 -0.15
N CYS A 65 -0.80 4.47 0.49
CA CYS A 65 -0.17 4.04 1.74
C CYS A 65 -0.50 5.06 2.83
N VAL A 66 -1.09 4.60 3.93
CA VAL A 66 -1.51 5.45 5.06
C VAL A 66 -1.10 4.82 6.39
N GLY A 67 -1.06 5.62 7.46
CA GLY A 67 -0.80 5.16 8.83
C GLY A 67 0.69 5.17 9.23
N ALA A 68 1.60 5.50 8.31
CA ALA A 68 3.02 5.64 8.61
C ALA A 68 3.29 6.97 9.34
N LYS A 69 4.16 6.95 10.36
CA LYS A 69 4.58 8.15 11.10
C LYS A 69 5.88 8.78 10.61
N SER A 70 6.58 8.12 9.69
CA SER A 70 7.78 8.63 9.07
C SER A 70 7.82 8.28 7.58
N MET A 71 8.49 9.13 6.79
CA MET A 71 8.70 8.86 5.36
C MET A 71 9.52 7.59 5.13
N GLN A 72 10.44 7.27 6.05
CA GLN A 72 11.28 6.09 5.97
C GLN A 72 10.47 4.80 6.16
N ASP A 73 9.57 4.79 7.14
CA ASP A 73 8.67 3.65 7.38
C ASP A 73 7.73 3.48 6.19
N ALA A 74 7.15 4.57 5.69
CA ALA A 74 6.26 4.52 4.53
C ALA A 74 6.95 3.91 3.30
N LYS A 75 8.18 4.36 2.98
CA LYS A 75 8.97 3.80 1.89
C LYS A 75 9.28 2.31 2.10
N THR A 76 9.71 1.94 3.30
CA THR A 76 10.02 0.55 3.64
C THR A 76 8.78 -0.34 3.51
N ALA A 77 7.61 0.14 3.95
CA ALA A 77 6.34 -0.56 3.82
C ALA A 77 5.98 -0.80 2.34
N ILE A 78 6.08 0.25 1.53
CA ILE A 78 5.81 0.20 0.08
C ILE A 78 6.77 -0.80 -0.60
N ASP A 79 8.06 -0.78 -0.27
CA ASP A 79 9.05 -1.68 -0.84
C ASP A 79 8.82 -3.14 -0.44
N LYS A 80 8.46 -3.41 0.82
CA LYS A 80 8.12 -4.75 1.29
C LYS A 80 6.87 -5.29 0.58
N LEU A 81 5.81 -4.49 0.50
CA LEU A 81 4.58 -4.88 -0.21
C LEU A 81 4.84 -5.11 -1.70
N THR A 82 5.58 -4.22 -2.36
CA THR A 82 5.95 -4.36 -3.78
C THR A 82 6.70 -5.66 -4.03
N ARG A 83 7.62 -6.04 -3.15
CA ARG A 83 8.34 -7.33 -3.22
C ARG A 83 7.40 -8.52 -3.06
N LYS A 84 6.46 -8.48 -2.10
CA LYS A 84 5.46 -9.54 -1.90
C LYS A 84 4.57 -9.73 -3.12
N MET A 85 4.10 -8.63 -3.73
CA MET A 85 3.33 -8.68 -4.98
C MET A 85 4.12 -9.30 -6.14
N LYS A 86 5.40 -8.91 -6.32
CA LYS A 86 6.29 -9.51 -7.34
C LYS A 86 6.51 -11.01 -7.10
N ALA A 87 6.73 -11.42 -5.85
CA ALA A 87 6.90 -12.83 -5.49
C ALA A 87 5.65 -13.67 -5.76
N GLY A 88 4.45 -13.08 -5.65
CA GLY A 88 3.18 -13.69 -6.07
C GLY A 88 2.93 -13.75 -7.58
N GLY A 89 3.91 -13.33 -8.39
CA GLY A 89 3.86 -13.39 -9.84
C GLY A 89 3.22 -12.17 -10.50
N VAL A 90 3.07 -11.04 -9.79
CA VAL A 90 2.60 -9.79 -10.40
C VAL A 90 3.73 -9.13 -11.18
N LYS A 91 3.50 -8.91 -12.47
CA LYS A 91 4.46 -8.25 -13.38
C LYS A 91 4.40 -6.73 -13.20
N ILE A 92 5.14 -6.24 -12.22
CA ILE A 92 5.32 -4.79 -12.02
C ILE A 92 6.49 -4.34 -12.89
N LYS A 93 6.19 -3.49 -13.88
CA LYS A 93 7.22 -2.86 -14.73
C LYS A 93 7.93 -1.77 -13.91
N ALA A 94 9.25 -1.85 -13.83
CA ALA A 94 10.09 -0.81 -13.23
C ALA A 94 10.25 0.36 -14.20
#